data_AF-A0A2D6X426-F1
#
_entry.id   AF-A0A2D6X426-F1
#
_cell.length_a   1.000
_cell.length_b   1.000
_cell.length_c   1.000
_cell.angle_alpha   90.00
_cell.angle_beta   90.00
_cell.angle_gamma   90.00
#
_symmetry.space_group_name_H-M   'P 1'
#
loop_
_entity.id
_entity.type
_entity.pdbx_description
1 polymer ?
#
loop_
_entity_poly.entity_id
_entity_poly.type
_entity_poly.pdbx_seq_one_letter_code
_entity_poly.pdbx_strand_id
1 'polypeptide(L)'
;MGAAGVELPEWINDRTVERAYGRAFQLQKERRLGTAEAGMRAARARDSRILKALEGGAEVLVRLSEKQLGAHFNVGGVRMDATEAQIWREAYKAADRGEPLVQFRWVYAAAAELAGLCV
;
A
#
# COMPACT_ATOMS: atom_id res chain seq x y z
N MET A 1 24.75 -12.59 5.98
CA MET A 1 23.39 -13.15 5.82
C MET A 1 22.43 -12.09 6.33
N GLY A 2 21.46 -11.55 5.63
CA GLY A 2 21.07 -11.59 4.22
C GLY A 2 20.09 -10.45 4.05
N ALA A 3 20.30 -9.56 3.09
CA ALA A 3 19.21 -8.78 2.55
C ALA A 3 18.64 -9.68 1.45
N ALA A 4 17.76 -10.61 1.82
CA ALA A 4 16.87 -11.21 0.85
C ALA A 4 16.06 -10.03 0.29
N GLY A 5 16.55 -9.44 -0.80
CA GLY A 5 15.78 -8.49 -1.56
C GLY A 5 14.54 -9.25 -1.96
N VAL A 6 13.42 -8.93 -1.32
CA VAL A 6 12.12 -9.42 -1.76
C VAL A 6 12.06 -9.01 -3.22
N GLU A 7 12.12 -10.01 -4.11
CA GLU A 7 12.00 -9.77 -5.54
C GLU A 7 10.59 -9.28 -5.78
N LEU A 8 10.44 -7.95 -5.77
CA LEU A 8 9.17 -7.31 -6.04
C LEU A 8 8.78 -7.68 -7.47
N PRO A 9 7.55 -8.16 -7.69
CA PRO A 9 7.04 -8.39 -9.04
C PRO A 9 7.18 -7.12 -9.87
N GLU A 10 7.48 -7.22 -11.17
CA GLU A 10 7.70 -6.05 -12.04
C GLU A 10 6.52 -5.07 -12.07
N TRP A 11 5.31 -5.55 -11.77
CA TRP A 11 4.09 -4.73 -11.66
C TRP A 11 3.99 -3.93 -10.35
N ILE A 12 4.85 -4.20 -9.35
CA ILE A 12 4.99 -3.43 -8.11
C ILE A 12 6.29 -2.62 -8.19
N ASN A 13 6.17 -1.34 -8.50
CA ASN A 13 7.28 -0.39 -8.57
C ASN A 13 6.83 1.02 -8.17
N ASP A 14 7.79 1.93 -8.02
CA ASP A 14 7.60 3.33 -7.62
C ASP A 14 6.40 3.96 -8.36
N ARG A 15 6.35 3.85 -9.70
CA ARG A 15 5.29 4.45 -10.52
C ARG A 15 3.92 3.80 -10.32
N THR A 16 3.85 2.48 -10.24
CA THR A 16 2.55 1.79 -10.11
C THR A 16 1.97 1.96 -8.72
N VAL A 17 2.82 1.99 -7.69
CA VAL A 17 2.44 2.25 -6.31
C VAL A 17 1.95 3.70 -6.14
N GLU A 18 2.69 4.70 -6.63
CA GLU A 18 2.24 6.10 -6.60
C GLU A 18 0.92 6.29 -7.34
N ARG A 19 0.75 5.66 -8.50
CA ARG A 19 -0.50 5.71 -9.27
C ARG A 19 -1.66 5.09 -8.49
N ALA A 20 -1.49 3.88 -7.96
CA ALA A 20 -2.53 3.19 -7.21
C ALA A 20 -2.92 3.96 -5.94
N TYR A 21 -1.94 4.55 -5.26
CA TYR A 21 -2.16 5.36 -4.06
C TYR A 21 -2.89 6.67 -4.40
N GLY A 22 -2.44 7.39 -5.43
CA GLY A 22 -3.12 8.59 -5.93
C GLY A 22 -4.56 8.31 -6.36
N ARG A 23 -4.81 7.16 -6.98
CA ARG A 23 -6.16 6.75 -7.35
C ARG A 23 -7.03 6.37 -6.16
N ALA A 24 -6.50 5.66 -5.16
CA ALA A 24 -7.23 5.41 -3.92
C ALA A 24 -7.63 6.72 -3.20
N PHE A 25 -6.77 7.74 -3.23
CA PHE A 25 -7.09 9.06 -2.69
C PHE A 25 -8.17 9.79 -3.51
N GLN A 26 -8.15 9.68 -4.84
CA GLN A 26 -9.24 10.19 -5.69
C GLN A 26 -10.56 9.47 -5.40
N LEU A 27 -10.56 8.13 -5.33
CA LEU A 27 -11.74 7.33 -5.01
C LEU A 27 -12.31 7.67 -3.64
N GLN A 28 -11.45 7.97 -2.66
CA GLN A 28 -11.86 8.46 -1.34
C GLN A 28 -12.58 9.82 -1.44
N LYS A 29 -12.05 10.76 -2.22
CA LYS A 29 -12.68 12.07 -2.45
C LYS A 29 -14.00 11.95 -3.18
N GLU A 30 -14.07 11.10 -4.20
CA GLU A 30 -15.28 10.80 -4.98
C GLU A 30 -16.28 9.93 -4.20
N ARG A 31 -15.91 9.46 -3.01
CA ARG A 31 -16.71 8.55 -2.17
C ARG A 31 -17.17 7.30 -2.94
N ARG A 32 -16.33 6.78 -3.83
CA ARG A 32 -16.59 5.55 -4.58
C ARG A 32 -16.36 4.33 -3.69
N LEU A 33 -17.36 4.04 -2.87
CA LEU A 33 -17.31 2.96 -1.88
C LEU A 33 -17.18 1.57 -2.50
N GLY A 34 -17.71 1.35 -3.71
CA GLY A 34 -17.68 0.03 -4.37
C GLY A 34 -16.25 -0.51 -4.59
N THR A 35 -15.30 0.35 -4.94
CA THR A 35 -13.89 -0.04 -5.12
C THR A 35 -13.22 -0.34 -3.78
N ALA A 36 -13.57 0.41 -2.72
CA ALA A 36 -13.10 0.15 -1.36
C ALA A 36 -13.65 -1.17 -0.80
N GLU A 37 -14.90 -1.49 -1.09
CA GLU A 37 -15.52 -2.77 -0.71
C GLU A 37 -14.91 -3.95 -1.45
N ALA A 38 -14.59 -3.79 -2.74
CA ALA A 38 -13.89 -4.81 -3.51
C ALA A 38 -12.50 -5.10 -2.93
N GLY A 39 -11.72 -4.06 -2.59
CA GLY A 39 -10.44 -4.22 -1.90
C GLY A 39 -10.58 -4.88 -0.53
N MET A 40 -11.57 -4.47 0.27
CA MET A 40 -11.88 -5.10 1.56
C MET A 40 -12.27 -6.58 1.41
N ARG A 41 -13.05 -6.93 0.38
CA ARG A 41 -13.45 -8.32 0.13
C ARG A 41 -12.25 -9.19 -0.22
N ALA A 42 -11.35 -8.72 -1.08
CA ALA A 42 -10.14 -9.44 -1.43
C ALA A 42 -9.17 -9.55 -0.22
N ALA A 43 -9.09 -8.52 0.63
CA ALA A 43 -8.34 -8.59 1.89
C ALA A 43 -8.93 -9.61 2.87
N ARG A 44 -10.27 -9.67 3.00
CA ARG A 44 -10.98 -10.69 3.81
C ARG A 44 -10.78 -12.10 3.28
N ALA A 45 -10.76 -12.25 1.96
CA ALA A 45 -10.48 -13.52 1.29
C ALA A 45 -9.00 -13.92 1.38
N ARG A 46 -8.13 -13.09 2.00
CA ARG A 46 -6.68 -13.28 2.06
C ARG A 46 -6.09 -13.54 0.68
N ASP A 47 -6.58 -12.83 -0.34
CA ASP A 47 -6.10 -13.02 -1.71
C ASP A 47 -4.60 -12.75 -1.76
N SER A 48 -3.84 -13.75 -2.21
CA SER A 48 -2.38 -13.70 -2.24
C SER A 48 -1.84 -12.53 -3.07
N ARG A 49 -2.62 -12.04 -4.05
CA ARG A 49 -2.24 -10.87 -4.85
C ARG A 49 -2.37 -9.57 -4.05
N ILE A 50 -3.40 -9.43 -3.21
CA ILE A 50 -3.52 -8.29 -2.30
C ILE A 50 -2.41 -8.31 -1.26
N LEU A 51 -2.11 -9.48 -0.67
CA LEU A 51 -1.06 -9.59 0.33
C LEU A 51 0.31 -9.20 -0.25
N LYS A 52 0.63 -9.70 -1.46
CA LYS A 52 1.85 -9.29 -2.20
C LYS A 52 1.83 -7.80 -2.57
N ALA A 53 0.69 -7.26 -2.99
CA ALA A 53 0.56 -5.85 -3.31
C ALA A 53 0.79 -4.97 -2.07
N LEU A 54 0.25 -5.35 -0.90
CA LEU A 54 0.42 -4.63 0.36
C LEU A 54 1.87 -4.69 0.86
N GLU A 55 2.47 -5.87 0.85
CA GLU A 55 3.87 -6.07 1.25
C GLU A 55 4.82 -5.30 0.31
N GLY A 56 4.66 -5.51 -1.00
CA GLY A 56 5.54 -4.89 -1.97
C GLY A 56 5.35 -3.38 -2.10
N GLY A 57 4.11 -2.90 -2.01
CA GLY A 57 3.83 -1.47 -1.96
C GLY A 57 4.41 -0.81 -0.70
N ALA A 58 4.38 -1.48 0.46
CA ALA A 58 5.04 -0.97 1.64
C ALA A 58 6.56 -0.88 1.46
N GLU A 59 7.21 -1.86 0.85
CA GLU A 59 8.65 -1.78 0.54
C GLU A 59 8.99 -0.65 -0.42
N VAL A 60 8.18 -0.44 -1.47
CA VAL A 60 8.36 0.69 -2.38
C VAL A 60 8.21 2.02 -1.65
N LEU A 61 7.21 2.17 -0.79
CA LEU A 61 7.00 3.38 0.02
C LEU A 61 8.16 3.63 0.98
N VAL A 62 8.72 2.60 1.62
CA VAL A 62 9.95 2.73 2.43
C VAL A 62 11.10 3.24 1.57
N ARG A 63 11.34 2.63 0.39
CA ARG A 63 12.42 3.03 -0.51
C ARG A 63 12.24 4.47 -1.01
N LEU A 64 11.01 4.88 -1.32
CA LEU A 64 10.68 6.25 -1.72
C LEU A 64 10.95 7.23 -0.58
N SER A 65 10.52 6.88 0.64
CA SER A 65 10.78 7.67 1.84
C SER A 65 12.28 7.81 2.12
N GLU A 66 13.04 6.72 2.01
CA GLU A 66 14.50 6.71 2.18
C GLU A 66 15.21 7.56 1.10
N LYS A 67 14.77 7.48 -0.16
CA LYS A 67 15.28 8.33 -1.25
C LYS A 67 15.05 9.82 -0.97
N GLN A 68 13.87 10.19 -0.45
CA GLN A 68 13.56 11.56 -0.09
C GLN A 68 14.33 12.03 1.16
N LEU A 69 14.47 11.17 2.17
CA LEU A 69 15.26 11.43 3.38
C LEU A 69 16.76 11.59 3.07
N GLY A 70 17.30 10.81 2.14
CA GLY A 70 18.68 10.94 1.66
C GLY A 70 18.96 12.27 0.95
N ALA A 71 17.93 12.93 0.41
CA ALA A 71 18.02 14.26 -0.20
C ALA A 71 17.80 15.42 0.80
N HIS A 72 17.22 15.15 1.97
CA HIS A 72 16.88 16.16 2.97
C HIS A 72 17.34 15.75 4.37
N PHE A 73 18.63 15.89 4.66
CA PHE A 73 19.07 16.05 6.04
C PHE A 73 18.82 17.50 6.50
N ASN A 74 18.04 17.63 7.58
CA ASN A 74 17.69 18.83 8.36
C ASN A 74 16.60 19.78 7.81
N VAL A 75 15.44 19.78 8.49
CA VAL A 75 14.87 20.86 9.33
C VAL A 75 13.33 20.77 9.29
N GLY A 76 12.68 20.65 10.46
CA GLY A 76 11.31 21.17 10.61
C GLY A 76 10.12 20.21 10.54
N GLY A 77 10.30 18.91 10.80
CA GLY A 77 9.30 18.05 11.44
C GLY A 77 7.89 17.99 10.83
N VAL A 78 7.70 17.12 9.84
CA VAL A 78 6.49 16.27 9.75
C VAL A 78 6.90 14.91 9.21
N ARG A 79 6.80 13.87 10.05
CA ARG A 79 6.94 12.45 9.68
C ARG A 79 5.69 11.98 8.91
N MET A 80 5.49 12.42 7.66
CA MET A 80 4.35 11.94 6.86
C MET A 80 4.69 10.62 6.15
N ASP A 81 5.82 10.52 5.45
CA ASP A 81 6.15 9.36 4.59
C ASP A 81 6.38 8.02 5.32
N ALA A 82 6.95 8.05 6.54
CA ALA A 82 7.12 6.84 7.35
C ALA A 82 5.76 6.25 7.80
N THR A 83 4.73 7.09 7.90
CA THR A 83 3.40 6.70 8.35
C THR A 83 2.70 5.84 7.29
N GLU A 84 2.94 6.10 6.01
CA GLU A 84 2.22 5.43 4.91
C GLU A 84 2.73 4.02 4.67
N ALA A 85 4.04 3.82 4.66
CA ALA A 85 4.62 2.48 4.67
C ALA A 85 4.19 1.67 5.91
N GLN A 86 4.11 2.31 7.09
CA GLN A 86 3.58 1.66 8.29
C GLN A 86 2.11 1.28 8.14
N ILE A 87 1.27 2.17 7.58
CA ILE A 87 -0.15 1.89 7.33
C ILE A 87 -0.30 0.67 6.41
N TRP A 88 0.48 0.58 5.32
CA TRP A 88 0.44 -0.57 4.42
C TRP A 88 0.88 -1.88 5.10
N ARG A 89 1.92 -1.83 5.95
CA ARG A 89 2.35 -3.00 6.75
C ARG A 89 1.30 -3.42 7.78
N GLU A 90 0.66 -2.49 8.46
CA GLU A 90 -0.39 -2.79 9.42
C GLU A 90 -1.64 -3.35 8.72
N ALA A 91 -1.98 -2.80 7.54
CA ALA A 91 -3.02 -3.34 6.68
C ALA A 91 -2.68 -4.76 6.20
N TYR A 92 -1.43 -5.02 5.80
CA TYR A 92 -0.94 -6.37 5.48
C TYR A 92 -1.13 -7.33 6.65
N LYS A 93 -0.66 -6.98 7.86
CA LYS A 93 -0.80 -7.82 9.05
C LYS A 93 -2.27 -8.10 9.38
N ALA A 94 -3.13 -7.09 9.27
CA ALA A 94 -4.56 -7.22 9.51
C ALA A 94 -5.21 -8.17 8.48
N ALA A 95 -4.89 -8.00 7.19
CA ALA A 95 -5.37 -8.88 6.14
C ALA A 95 -4.83 -10.31 6.28
N ASP A 96 -3.54 -10.49 6.58
CA ASP A 96 -2.94 -11.80 6.77
C ASP A 96 -3.52 -12.55 7.97
N ARG A 97 -3.85 -11.85 9.06
CA ARG A 97 -4.59 -12.42 10.20
C ARG A 97 -6.05 -12.78 9.87
N GLY A 98 -6.57 -12.37 8.71
CA GLY A 98 -7.96 -12.53 8.34
C GLY A 98 -8.90 -11.51 8.99
N GLU A 99 -8.37 -10.46 9.61
CA GLU A 99 -9.11 -9.41 10.31
C GLU A 99 -8.85 -8.01 9.68
N PRO A 100 -9.16 -7.82 8.38
CA PRO A 100 -8.90 -6.54 7.73
C PRO A 100 -9.75 -5.41 8.32
N LEU A 101 -9.07 -4.39 8.82
CA LEU A 101 -9.70 -3.25 9.49
C LEU A 101 -10.31 -2.25 8.49
N VAL A 102 -11.54 -1.80 8.75
CA VAL A 102 -12.27 -0.84 7.89
C VAL A 102 -11.53 0.49 7.72
N GLN A 103 -10.74 0.91 8.72
CA GLN A 103 -9.91 2.11 8.65
C GLN A 103 -8.87 2.05 7.52
N PHE A 104 -8.47 0.84 7.09
CA PHE A 104 -7.53 0.60 6.00
C PHE A 104 -8.22 0.30 4.66
N ARG A 105 -9.55 0.48 4.55
CA ARG A 105 -10.31 0.15 3.32
C ARG A 105 -9.75 0.78 2.04
N TRP A 106 -9.20 1.99 2.12
CA TRP A 106 -8.62 2.68 0.96
C TRP A 106 -7.22 2.17 0.62
N VAL A 107 -6.49 1.66 1.61
CA VAL A 107 -5.22 0.97 1.42
C VAL A 107 -5.47 -0.37 0.72
N TYR A 108 -6.49 -1.11 1.14
CA TYR A 108 -6.91 -2.32 0.44
C TYR A 108 -7.43 -2.02 -0.97
N ALA A 109 -8.10 -0.88 -1.19
CA ALA A 109 -8.49 -0.44 -2.53
C ALA A 109 -7.27 -0.17 -3.41
N ALA A 110 -6.26 0.56 -2.89
CA ALA A 110 -5.00 0.80 -3.60
C ALA A 110 -4.29 -0.51 -3.95
N ALA A 111 -4.17 -1.42 -2.98
CA ALA A 111 -3.56 -2.72 -3.18
C ALA A 111 -4.35 -3.59 -4.18
N ALA A 112 -5.68 -3.52 -4.16
CA ALA A 112 -6.53 -4.20 -5.13
C ALA A 112 -6.35 -3.66 -6.55
N GLU A 113 -6.24 -2.34 -6.69
CA GLU A 113 -5.95 -1.72 -7.99
C GLU A 113 -4.55 -2.11 -8.49
N LEU A 114 -3.55 -2.07 -7.62
CA LEU A 114 -2.19 -2.51 -7.93
C LEU A 114 -2.16 -3.99 -8.35
N ALA A 115 -2.95 -4.83 -7.69
CA ALA A 115 -3.13 -6.25 -8.00
C ALA A 115 -4.00 -6.51 -9.23
N GLY A 116 -4.57 -5.49 -9.87
CA GLY A 116 -5.47 -5.62 -11.03
C GLY A 116 -6.83 -6.24 -10.70
N LEU A 117 -7.26 -6.18 -9.45
CA LEU A 117 -8.52 -6.76 -8.94
C LEU A 117 -9.70 -5.76 -8.96
N CYS A 118 -9.42 -4.48 -9.16
CA CYS A 118 -10.42 -3.40 -9.22
C CYS A 118 -10.26 -2.62 -10.53
N VAL A 119 -11.25 -2.73 -11.42
CA VAL A 119 -11.46 -1.89 -12.62
C VAL A 119 -12.87 -1.36 -12.59
#